data_AF-A0A7X7UGN1-F1
#
_entry.id   AF-A0A7X7UGN1-F1
#
_cell.length_a   1.000
_cell.length_b   1.000
_cell.length_c   1.000
_cell.angle_alpha   90.00
_cell.angle_beta   90.00
_cell.angle_gamma   90.00
#
_symmetry.space_group_name_H-M   'P 1'
#
loop_
_entity.id
_entity.type
_entity.pdbx_description
1 polymer ?
#
loop_
_entity_poly.entity_id
_entity_poly.type
_entity_poly.pdbx_seq_one_letter_code
_entity_poly.pdbx_strand_id
1 'polypeptide(L)' 'MLGMASFALGGVVSGLLIAWSMDWRSPKELLQGALGGLAVGIGMSLLLPM' A
#
# COMPACT_ATOMS: atom_id res chain seq x y z
N MET A 1 7.45 -12.72 10.33
CA MET A 1 8.08 -11.44 9.91
C MET A 1 8.09 -11.25 8.40
N LEU A 2 8.43 -12.28 7.60
CA LEU A 2 8.40 -12.17 6.12
C LEU A 2 7.01 -11.80 5.57
N GLY A 3 5.92 -12.36 6.13
CA GLY A 3 4.55 -12.04 5.70
C GLY A 3 4.21 -10.56 5.80
N MET A 4 4.40 -9.95 6.98
CA MET A 4 4.16 -8.52 7.19
C MET A 4 4.97 -7.64 6.22
N ALA A 5 6.24 -7.97 5.96
CA ALA A 5 7.05 -7.24 4.98
C ALA A 5 6.49 -7.36 3.57
N SER A 6 6.07 -8.57 3.15
CA SER A 6 5.42 -8.80 1.85
C SER A 6 4.11 -8.01 1.71
N PHE A 7 3.28 -7.98 2.76
CA PHE A 7 2.04 -7.21 2.77
C PHE A 7 2.28 -5.69 2.75
N ALA A 8 3.26 -5.20 3.50
CA ALA A 8 3.63 -3.78 3.49
C ALA A 8 4.12 -3.33 2.11
N LEU A 9 5.04 -4.08 1.50
CA LEU A 9 5.58 -3.79 0.18
C LEU A 9 4.52 -3.93 -0.92
N GLY A 10 3.74 -5.01 -0.89
CA GLY A 10 2.63 -5.21 -1.81
C GLY A 10 1.56 -4.12 -1.68
N GLY A 11 1.27 -3.68 -0.46
CA GLY A 11 0.37 -2.58 -0.16
C GLY A 11 0.85 -1.26 -0.75
N VAL A 12 2.12 -0.89 -0.55
CA VAL A 12 2.73 0.33 -1.13
C VAL A 12 2.62 0.35 -2.65
N VAL A 13 3.05 -0.74 -3.31
CA VAL A 13 3.01 -0.84 -4.77
C VAL A 13 1.58 -0.79 -5.28
N SER A 14 0.67 -1.51 -4.64
CA SER A 14 -0.76 -1.50 -5.01
C SER A 14 -1.38 -0.11 -4.82
N GLY A 15 -1.07 0.57 -3.73
CA GLY A 15 -1.54 1.93 -3.46
C GLY A 15 -1.05 2.95 -4.49
N LEU A 16 0.21 2.83 -4.92
CA LEU A 16 0.76 3.63 -6.02
C LEU A 16 0.06 3.35 -7.36
N LEU A 17 -0.15 2.08 -7.69
CA LEU A 17 -0.84 1.69 -8.93
C LEU A 17 -2.29 2.15 -8.96
N ILE A 18 -3.00 2.06 -7.83
CA ILE A 18 -4.37 2.55 -7.70
C ILE A 18 -4.41 4.07 -7.84
N ALA A 19 -3.53 4.80 -7.14
CA ALA A 19 -3.45 6.26 -7.28
C ALA A 19 -3.16 6.67 -8.72
N TRP A 20 -2.19 6.02 -9.37
CA TRP A 20 -1.89 6.25 -10.78
C TRP A 20 -3.09 5.98 -11.69
N SER A 21 -3.85 4.92 -11.41
CA SER A 21 -5.06 4.56 -12.17
C SER A 21 -6.22 5.52 -11.94
N MET A 22 -6.21 6.30 -10.86
CA MET A 22 -7.18 7.35 -10.56
C MET A 22 -6.77 8.73 -11.12
N ASP A 23 -5.79 8.77 -12.04
CA ASP A 23 -5.22 10.01 -12.59
C ASP A 23 -4.64 10.96 -11.53
N TRP A 24 -4.22 10.43 -10.38
CA TRP A 24 -3.42 11.20 -9.42
C TRP A 24 -2.01 11.36 -9.97
N ARG A 25 -1.63 12.57 -10.36
CA ARG A 25 -0.37 12.81 -11.06
C ARG A 25 0.63 13.65 -10.27
N SER A 26 0.21 14.30 -9.20
CA SER A 26 1.16 15.01 -8.36
C SER A 26 1.94 14.01 -7.49
N PRO A 27 3.23 14.27 -7.22
CA PRO A 27 4.02 13.42 -6.32
C PRO A 27 3.40 13.27 -4.94
N LYS A 28 2.67 14.28 -4.45
CA LYS A 28 2.00 14.26 -3.15
C LYS A 28 0.83 13.28 -3.13
N GLU A 29 -0.01 13.28 -4.18
CA GLU A 29 -1.13 12.36 -4.29
C GLU A 29 -0.64 10.91 -4.43
N LEU A 30 0.39 10.68 -5.26
CA LEU A 30 1.00 9.36 -5.39
C LEU A 30 1.59 8.87 -4.06
N LEU A 31 2.26 9.74 -3.30
CA LEU A 31 2.73 9.42 -1.96
C LEU A 31 1.57 9.09 -1.00
N GLN A 32 0.47 9.83 -1.08
CA GLN A 32 -0.73 9.56 -0.27
C GLN A 32 -1.33 8.19 -0.62
N GLY A 33 -1.40 7.83 -1.90
CA GLY A 33 -1.81 6.50 -2.36
C GLY A 33 -0.89 5.39 -1.83
N ALA A 34 0.43 5.60 -1.93
CA ALA A 34 1.44 4.69 -1.39
C ALA A 34 1.29 4.46 0.12
N LEU A 35 1.09 5.54 0.88
CA LEU A 35 0.91 5.49 2.34
C LEU A 35 -0.41 4.84 2.74
N GLY A 36 -1.49 5.12 2.00
CA GLY A 36 -2.78 4.43 2.20
C GLY A 36 -2.65 2.93 1.94
N GLY A 37 -1.99 2.55 0.85
CA GLY A 37 -1.71 1.16 0.53
C GLY A 37 -0.84 0.46 1.59
N LEU A 38 0.19 1.14 2.11
CA LEU A 38 1.01 0.65 3.22
C LEU A 38 0.17 0.36 4.47
N ALA A 39 -0.69 1.31 4.87
CA ALA A 39 -1.54 1.18 6.04
C ALA A 39 -2.50 0.00 5.90
N VAL A 40 -3.11 -0.18 4.73
CA VAL A 40 -3.98 -1.32 4.43
C VAL A 40 -3.18 -2.63 4.46
N GLY A 41 -2.01 -2.67 3.82
CA GLY A 41 -1.15 -3.86 3.80
C GLY A 41 -0.75 -4.30 5.20
N ILE A 42 -0.28 -3.37 6.04
CA ILE A 42 0.03 -3.65 7.45
C ILE A 42 -1.22 -4.13 8.19
N GLY A 43 -2.36 -3.44 8.04
CA GLY A 43 -3.63 -3.83 8.66
C GLY A 43 -4.05 -5.25 8.29
N MET A 44 -3.95 -5.63 7.01
CA MET A 44 -4.24 -6.99 6.54
C MET A 44 -3.28 -8.03 7.14
N SER A 45 -1.99 -7.70 7.27
CA SER A 45 -1.01 -8.61 7.88
C SER A 45 -1.28 -8.92 9.36
N LEU A 46 -2.02 -8.03 10.06
CA LEU A 46 -2.43 -8.25 11.45
C LEU A 46 -3.71 -9.09 11.57
N LEU A 47 -4.51 -9.17 10.50
CA LEU A 47 -5.78 -9.91 10.45
C LEU A 47 -5.60 -11.34 9.92
N LEU A 48 -4.54 -11.58 9.16
CA LEU A 48 -4.25 -12.90 8.62
C LEU A 48 -3.50 -13.73 9.67
N PRO A 49 -3.90 -15.00 9.90
CA PRO A 49 -3.10 -15.92 10.70
C PRO A 49 -1.79 -16.18 9.95
N MET A 50 -0.71 -15.54 10.40
CA MET A 50 0.64 -15.67 9.83
C MET A 50 1.39 -16.89 10.36
#